data_AF-A0A2H0VHC6-F1
#
_entry.id   AF-A0A2H0VHC6-F1
#
_cell.length_a   1.000
_cell.length_b   1.000
_cell.length_c   1.000
_cell.angle_alpha   90.00
_cell.angle_beta   90.00
_cell.angle_gamma   90.00
#
_symmetry.space_group_name_H-M   'P 1'
#
loop_
_entity.id
_entity.type
_entity.pdbx_description
1 polymer ?
#
loop_
_entity_poly.entity_id
_entity_poly.type
_entity_poly.pdbx_seq_one_letter_code
_entity_poly.pdbx_strand_id
1 'polypeptide(L)'
;LFSNPEQKEFLNQGVTTVLGGQSGSSLAPIHYGSLESIRKWADVKEINVNWNTLEEFLEELDKLRLGINFGTLVGHSTIRRDLVKSRKTLDKEELEIMENILKRSLDEGGFGLSSGLNFIHGKKSSLKELAELNRVVAKMGMVHFIDLPDYGKDILKWINQIVGVVERGRANTIINNFKPVKGYEKEFEKALRIVESTDRLGFSISPQGVSQIQIYTLLPEFALKNDLISTLEEIRKPGVGKKIENYWKKSKPNYKNIRVISAPKHHFLIGRTVAEVAKNWGTTQSKALLELMKMCELQATVTHGSVPKKYLRELVTNKKAYIGSGSNGLVPGMGSASIHPANHTFLNFIDTAVGKNKFGIEAAIKKITGDAASLIGLSDRGLIKEGMIADLVLLDKSGKEVKEVIIGGSLVSDGTNRGEILSTRK
;
A
#
# COMPACT_ATOMS: atom_id res chain seq x y z
N LEU A 1 -3.12 7.56 -17.17
CA LEU A 1 -3.50 7.46 -15.74
C LEU A 1 -3.39 6.03 -15.23
N PHE A 2 -4.01 5.05 -15.90
CA PHE A 2 -3.75 3.63 -15.67
C PHE A 2 -3.09 2.98 -16.89
N SER A 3 -1.96 2.31 -16.70
CA SER A 3 -1.28 1.53 -17.76
C SER A 3 -1.98 0.20 -18.07
N ASN A 4 -2.93 -0.21 -17.23
CA ASN A 4 -3.73 -1.42 -17.35
C ASN A 4 -5.19 -1.14 -16.92
N PRO A 5 -6.00 -0.43 -17.71
CA PRO A 5 -7.35 -0.02 -17.30
C PRO A 5 -8.31 -1.21 -17.07
N GLU A 6 -8.07 -2.34 -17.72
CA GLU A 6 -8.90 -3.54 -17.57
C GLU A 6 -8.73 -4.21 -16.19
N GLN A 7 -7.57 -4.05 -15.53
CA GLN A 7 -7.31 -4.55 -14.17
C GLN A 7 -7.64 -6.07 -14.01
N LYS A 8 -7.41 -6.86 -15.07
CA LYS A 8 -7.75 -8.29 -15.14
C LYS A 8 -7.17 -9.11 -13.97
N GLU A 9 -6.01 -8.74 -13.45
CA GLU A 9 -5.38 -9.39 -12.31
C GLU A 9 -6.21 -9.30 -11.03
N PHE A 10 -6.97 -8.22 -10.85
CA PHE A 10 -7.89 -8.05 -9.72
C PHE A 10 -9.18 -8.85 -9.95
N LEU A 11 -9.73 -8.77 -11.16
CA LEU A 11 -10.93 -9.52 -11.57
C LEU A 11 -10.74 -11.03 -11.44
N ASN A 12 -9.57 -11.57 -11.83
CA ASN A 12 -9.24 -13.00 -11.71
C ASN A 12 -9.23 -13.52 -10.25
N GLN A 13 -9.27 -12.62 -9.26
CA GLN A 13 -9.33 -12.94 -7.83
C GLN A 13 -10.68 -12.60 -7.21
N GLY A 14 -11.65 -12.13 -7.99
CA GLY A 14 -12.97 -11.71 -7.52
C GLY A 14 -12.97 -10.31 -6.91
N VAL A 15 -11.98 -9.47 -7.21
CA VAL A 15 -11.98 -8.08 -6.74
C VAL A 15 -12.86 -7.25 -7.67
N THR A 16 -13.92 -6.68 -7.11
CA THR A 16 -14.83 -5.76 -7.82
C THR A 16 -14.50 -4.29 -7.56
N THR A 17 -13.89 -3.99 -6.39
CA THR A 17 -13.64 -2.62 -5.93
C THR A 17 -12.23 -2.48 -5.37
N VAL A 18 -11.53 -1.41 -5.77
CA VAL A 18 -10.21 -1.06 -5.25
C VAL A 18 -10.25 0.31 -4.58
N LEU A 19 -9.59 0.39 -3.42
CA LEU A 19 -9.30 1.64 -2.73
C LEU A 19 -7.82 2.01 -2.95
N GLY A 20 -7.58 2.98 -3.82
CA GLY A 20 -6.27 3.57 -4.08
C GLY A 20 -5.83 4.58 -3.02
N GLY A 21 -4.72 5.29 -3.30
CA GLY A 21 -4.24 6.37 -2.45
C GLY A 21 -3.55 5.92 -1.16
N GLN A 22 -2.97 4.72 -1.13
CA GLN A 22 -2.36 4.12 0.06
C GLN A 22 -0.97 4.70 0.38
N SER A 23 -0.46 4.40 1.59
CA SER A 23 0.93 4.67 1.97
C SER A 23 1.37 6.14 1.85
N GLY A 24 0.46 7.06 2.14
CA GLY A 24 0.70 8.49 2.09
C GLY A 24 0.77 9.05 0.68
N SER A 25 0.42 8.30 -0.36
CA SER A 25 0.52 8.79 -1.74
C SER A 25 -0.75 8.53 -2.52
N SER A 26 -1.31 9.60 -3.07
CA SER A 26 -2.47 9.62 -3.93
C SER A 26 -2.18 10.40 -5.21
N LEU A 27 -3.05 10.20 -6.22
CA LEU A 27 -2.99 10.88 -7.51
C LEU A 27 -3.68 12.25 -7.49
N ALA A 28 -4.37 12.57 -6.40
CA ALA A 28 -4.98 13.86 -6.14
C ALA A 28 -5.15 14.10 -4.62
N PRO A 29 -5.26 15.36 -4.17
CA PRO A 29 -5.09 16.58 -4.98
C PRO A 29 -3.62 16.77 -5.40
N ILE A 30 -3.40 17.49 -6.48
CA ILE A 30 -2.07 17.84 -6.99
C ILE A 30 -1.94 19.36 -6.92
N HIS A 31 -1.01 19.85 -6.12
CA HIS A 31 -0.48 21.20 -6.29
C HIS A 31 0.87 21.14 -7.04
N TYR A 32 1.48 22.28 -7.35
CA TYR A 32 2.71 22.33 -8.15
C TYR A 32 3.83 21.49 -7.48
N GLY A 33 4.17 20.34 -8.07
CA GLY A 33 5.19 19.40 -7.55
C GLY A 33 4.64 18.07 -6.98
N SER A 34 3.35 17.95 -6.71
CA SER A 34 2.71 16.79 -6.08
C SER A 34 2.84 15.46 -6.86
N LEU A 35 2.90 15.52 -8.19
CA LEU A 35 3.08 14.35 -9.06
C LEU A 35 4.38 13.59 -8.79
N GLU A 36 5.38 14.25 -8.24
CA GLU A 36 6.61 13.55 -7.94
C GLU A 36 6.45 12.52 -6.80
N SER A 37 5.34 12.54 -6.04
CA SER A 37 5.06 11.55 -4.98
C SER A 37 4.75 10.16 -5.54
N ILE A 38 4.11 10.11 -6.72
CA ILE A 38 3.75 8.88 -7.43
C ILE A 38 4.88 8.30 -8.29
N ARG A 39 5.98 9.05 -8.50
CA ARG A 39 7.19 8.58 -9.23
C ARG A 39 7.79 7.28 -8.68
N LYS A 40 7.45 6.89 -7.45
CA LYS A 40 7.88 5.63 -6.85
C LYS A 40 7.23 4.40 -7.50
N TRP A 41 6.06 4.58 -8.13
CA TRP A 41 5.27 3.47 -8.68
C TRP A 41 4.90 3.65 -10.15
N ALA A 42 4.96 4.86 -10.70
CA ALA A 42 4.62 5.14 -12.09
C ALA A 42 5.58 6.16 -12.72
N ASP A 43 5.77 6.09 -14.05
CA ASP A 43 6.51 7.11 -14.80
C ASP A 43 5.59 8.32 -15.04
N VAL A 44 5.87 9.43 -14.36
CA VAL A 44 5.06 10.66 -14.49
C VAL A 44 5.16 11.30 -15.87
N LYS A 45 6.15 10.95 -16.69
CA LYS A 45 6.27 11.46 -18.07
C LYS A 45 5.22 10.87 -19.00
N GLU A 46 4.60 9.76 -18.62
CA GLU A 46 3.57 9.06 -19.39
C GLU A 46 2.15 9.48 -18.97
N ILE A 47 2.02 10.46 -18.08
CA ILE A 47 0.73 10.90 -17.53
C ILE A 47 0.48 12.35 -17.94
N ASN A 48 -0.54 12.56 -18.77
CA ASN A 48 -1.13 13.90 -18.94
C ASN A 48 -2.00 14.18 -17.72
N VAL A 49 -1.68 15.27 -17.02
CA VAL A 49 -2.33 15.65 -15.76
C VAL A 49 -3.16 16.88 -16.02
N ASN A 50 -4.47 16.69 -15.98
CA ASN A 50 -5.47 17.72 -16.30
C ASN A 50 -6.36 18.06 -15.09
N TRP A 51 -5.92 17.70 -13.88
CA TRP A 51 -6.63 17.92 -12.63
C TRP A 51 -5.69 18.46 -11.56
N ASN A 52 -6.25 19.24 -10.64
CA ASN A 52 -5.60 19.71 -9.42
C ASN A 52 -6.37 19.24 -8.18
N THR A 53 -7.70 19.23 -8.23
CA THR A 53 -8.55 18.82 -7.11
C THR A 53 -8.80 17.32 -7.11
N LEU A 54 -9.37 16.78 -6.03
CA LEU A 54 -9.80 15.38 -6.04
C LEU A 54 -11.04 15.20 -6.92
N GLU A 55 -11.96 16.17 -6.92
CA GLU A 55 -13.15 16.13 -7.77
C GLU A 55 -12.79 16.04 -9.26
N GLU A 56 -11.93 16.95 -9.75
CA GLU A 56 -11.46 16.95 -11.14
C GLU A 56 -10.75 15.63 -11.50
N PHE A 57 -10.01 15.04 -10.55
CA PHE A 57 -9.38 13.75 -10.74
C PHE A 57 -10.40 12.62 -10.95
N LEU A 58 -11.43 12.58 -10.11
CA LEU A 58 -12.47 11.55 -10.21
C LEU A 58 -13.28 11.73 -11.51
N GLU A 59 -13.54 12.96 -11.95
CA GLU A 59 -14.17 13.25 -13.25
C GLU A 59 -13.31 12.83 -14.44
N GLU A 60 -12.00 13.09 -14.41
CA GLU A 60 -11.08 12.61 -15.45
C GLU A 60 -10.98 11.09 -15.47
N LEU A 61 -11.02 10.45 -14.30
CA LEU A 61 -11.06 9.00 -14.19
C LEU A 61 -12.36 8.41 -14.72
N ASP A 62 -13.50 9.07 -14.51
CA ASP A 62 -14.79 8.55 -14.96
C ASP A 62 -14.86 8.48 -16.49
N LYS A 63 -14.15 9.36 -17.20
CA LYS A 63 -14.00 9.29 -18.67
C LYS A 63 -13.28 8.01 -19.13
N LEU A 64 -12.56 7.32 -18.24
CA LEU A 64 -11.88 6.06 -18.53
C LEU A 64 -12.80 4.88 -18.24
N ARG A 65 -12.70 3.86 -19.08
CA ARG A 65 -13.39 2.58 -18.85
C ARG A 65 -12.51 1.67 -18.00
N LEU A 66 -12.68 1.74 -16.68
CA LEU A 66 -12.01 0.85 -15.75
C LEU A 66 -12.74 -0.49 -15.66
N GLY A 67 -12.00 -1.59 -15.51
CA GLY A 67 -12.57 -2.92 -15.33
C GLY A 67 -13.19 -3.15 -13.94
N ILE A 68 -12.80 -2.34 -12.95
CA ILE A 68 -13.19 -2.45 -11.54
C ILE A 68 -13.66 -1.09 -11.01
N ASN A 69 -14.48 -1.09 -9.95
CA ASN A 69 -14.82 0.14 -9.24
C ASN A 69 -13.57 0.69 -8.54
N PHE A 70 -13.45 2.01 -8.48
CA PHE A 70 -12.27 2.66 -7.92
C PHE A 70 -12.66 3.84 -7.03
N GLY A 71 -12.20 3.79 -5.78
CA GLY A 71 -12.17 4.95 -4.88
C GLY A 71 -10.74 5.25 -4.45
N THR A 72 -10.48 6.41 -3.84
CA THR A 72 -9.14 6.75 -3.36
C THR A 72 -9.15 7.41 -1.99
N LEU A 73 -8.09 7.15 -1.23
CA LEU A 73 -7.71 7.93 -0.07
C LEU A 73 -6.92 9.18 -0.50
N VAL A 74 -6.86 10.16 0.39
CA VAL A 74 -5.96 11.31 0.27
C VAL A 74 -4.61 10.94 0.88
N GLY A 75 -3.53 11.13 0.12
CA GLY A 75 -2.18 10.81 0.56
C GLY A 75 -1.56 11.94 1.38
N HIS A 76 -1.19 11.65 2.64
CA HIS A 76 -0.47 12.57 3.52
C HIS A 76 0.79 13.16 2.87
N SER A 77 1.64 12.34 2.24
CA SER A 77 2.84 12.83 1.57
C SER A 77 2.54 13.59 0.29
N THR A 78 1.41 13.31 -0.38
CA THR A 78 0.96 14.09 -1.53
C THR A 78 0.67 15.53 -1.11
N ILE A 79 -0.20 15.73 -0.12
CA ILE A 79 -0.59 17.09 0.32
C ILE A 79 0.51 17.80 1.12
N ARG A 80 1.44 17.06 1.73
CA ARG A 80 2.57 17.63 2.48
C ARG A 80 3.70 18.15 1.59
N ARG A 81 3.90 17.54 0.42
CA ARG A 81 5.11 17.74 -0.38
C ARG A 81 5.31 19.19 -0.79
N ASP A 82 4.23 19.82 -1.23
CA ASP A 82 4.28 21.15 -1.83
C ASP A 82 4.45 22.25 -0.78
N LEU A 83 4.04 21.97 0.47
CA LEU A 83 4.19 22.88 1.62
C LEU A 83 5.61 22.85 2.20
N VAL A 84 6.12 21.65 2.49
CA VAL A 84 7.37 21.51 3.29
C VAL A 84 8.63 21.68 2.44
N LYS A 85 8.59 21.34 1.15
CA LYS A 85 9.77 21.27 0.28
C LYS A 85 10.92 20.50 0.97
N SER A 86 12.04 21.17 1.29
CA SER A 86 13.22 20.56 1.93
C SER A 86 13.21 20.56 3.47
N ARG A 87 12.26 21.25 4.12
CA ARG A 87 12.18 21.36 5.58
C ARG A 87 11.76 20.05 6.25
N LYS A 88 11.93 19.97 7.57
CA LYS A 88 11.54 18.80 8.36
C LYS A 88 10.14 18.96 8.96
N THR A 89 9.78 20.14 9.43
CA THR A 89 8.54 20.42 10.16
C THR A 89 7.68 21.42 9.42
N LEU A 90 6.36 21.27 9.54
CA LEU A 90 5.38 22.31 9.22
C LEU A 90 5.35 23.31 10.38
N ASP A 91 5.20 24.59 10.07
CA ASP A 91 4.75 25.57 11.07
C ASP A 91 3.22 25.44 11.29
N LYS A 92 2.66 26.35 12.09
CA LYS A 92 1.25 26.26 12.48
C LYS A 92 0.34 26.59 11.29
N GLU A 93 0.68 27.64 10.55
CA GLU A 93 -0.04 28.13 9.39
C GLU A 93 -0.06 27.07 8.28
N GLU A 94 1.06 26.39 8.05
CA GLU A 94 1.17 25.31 7.07
C GLU A 94 0.39 24.06 7.46
N LEU A 95 0.33 23.74 8.76
CA LEU A 95 -0.52 22.66 9.25
C LEU A 95 -2.00 22.99 9.04
N GLU A 96 -2.42 24.23 9.31
CA GLU A 96 -3.79 24.70 9.05
C GLU A 96 -4.14 24.63 7.55
N ILE A 97 -3.21 25.00 6.67
CA ILE A 97 -3.37 24.84 5.22
C ILE A 97 -3.55 23.35 4.86
N MET A 98 -2.72 22.48 5.42
CA MET A 98 -2.78 21.04 5.15
C MET A 98 -4.09 20.41 5.65
N GLU A 99 -4.60 20.83 6.82
CA GLU A 99 -5.90 20.44 7.33
C GLU A 99 -7.04 20.87 6.39
N ASN A 100 -6.98 22.08 5.84
CA ASN A 100 -7.98 22.59 4.90
C ASN A 100 -7.94 21.85 3.56
N ILE A 101 -6.75 21.55 3.03
CA ILE A 101 -6.59 20.72 1.82
C ILE A 101 -7.20 19.34 2.07
N LEU A 102 -6.85 18.70 3.19
CA LEU A 102 -7.39 17.39 3.54
C LEU A 102 -8.92 17.44 3.62
N LYS A 103 -9.47 18.38 4.40
CA LYS A 103 -10.93 18.53 4.54
C LYS A 103 -11.62 18.68 3.19
N ARG A 104 -11.12 19.59 2.34
CA ARG A 104 -11.65 19.82 1.00
C ARG A 104 -11.61 18.55 0.16
N SER A 105 -10.48 17.84 0.13
CA SER A 105 -10.37 16.60 -0.64
C SER A 105 -11.29 15.49 -0.11
N LEU A 106 -11.56 15.43 1.18
CA LEU A 106 -12.53 14.49 1.73
C LEU A 106 -13.97 14.88 1.36
N ASP A 107 -14.30 16.18 1.34
CA ASP A 107 -15.60 16.69 0.87
C ASP A 107 -15.79 16.46 -0.65
N GLU A 108 -14.70 16.45 -1.42
CA GLU A 108 -14.67 16.19 -2.87
C GLU A 108 -14.79 14.70 -3.26
N GLY A 109 -14.87 13.79 -2.29
CA GLY A 109 -15.11 12.35 -2.54
C GLY A 109 -14.08 11.38 -1.97
N GLY A 110 -13.09 11.87 -1.21
CA GLY A 110 -12.06 11.03 -0.61
C GLY A 110 -12.61 10.11 0.48
N PHE A 111 -12.14 8.87 0.54
CA PHE A 111 -12.59 7.86 1.52
C PHE A 111 -11.84 7.91 2.86
N GLY A 112 -10.91 8.86 3.02
CA GLY A 112 -10.08 8.99 4.22
C GLY A 112 -8.65 9.43 3.91
N LEU A 113 -7.77 9.24 4.88
CA LEU A 113 -6.35 9.61 4.81
C LEU A 113 -5.48 8.36 4.76
N SER A 114 -4.37 8.42 4.05
CA SER A 114 -3.26 7.48 4.23
C SER A 114 -1.97 8.21 4.63
N SER A 115 -1.13 7.56 5.44
CA SER A 115 0.18 8.09 5.87
C SER A 115 1.28 7.06 5.67
N GLY A 116 2.40 7.47 5.06
CA GLY A 116 3.50 6.60 4.65
C GLY A 116 4.80 6.84 5.41
N LEU A 117 4.89 6.49 6.70
CA LEU A 117 6.01 6.94 7.54
C LEU A 117 7.33 6.19 7.29
N ASN A 118 7.29 5.07 6.57
CA ASN A 118 8.46 4.36 6.03
C ASN A 118 9.04 5.02 4.77
N PHE A 119 8.36 5.99 4.17
CA PHE A 119 8.85 6.70 2.98
C PHE A 119 9.51 8.02 3.35
N ILE A 120 10.44 8.48 2.50
CA ILE A 120 11.28 9.67 2.69
C ILE A 120 10.51 10.90 3.21
N HIS A 121 9.30 11.13 2.71
CA HIS A 121 8.49 12.30 3.07
C HIS A 121 7.74 12.11 4.39
N GLY A 122 7.06 10.97 4.57
CA GLY A 122 6.32 10.68 5.81
C GLY A 122 7.22 10.47 7.02
N LYS A 123 8.46 9.99 6.84
CA LYS A 123 9.42 9.76 7.93
C LYS A 123 9.75 11.04 8.74
N LYS A 124 9.54 12.22 8.16
CA LYS A 124 9.84 13.52 8.79
C LYS A 124 8.65 14.11 9.56
N SER A 125 7.46 13.52 9.45
CA SER A 125 6.26 14.06 10.09
C SER A 125 6.30 13.95 11.60
N SER A 126 5.76 14.97 12.26
CA SER A 126 5.64 14.97 13.72
C SER A 126 4.39 14.19 14.16
N LEU A 127 4.41 13.65 15.39
CA LEU A 127 3.22 13.00 15.95
C LEU A 127 2.06 13.98 16.15
N LYS A 128 2.36 15.28 16.34
CA LYS A 128 1.34 16.34 16.45
C LYS A 128 0.63 16.53 15.11
N GLU A 129 1.40 16.68 14.03
CA GLU A 129 0.89 16.76 12.65
C GLU A 129 -0.02 15.57 12.34
N LEU A 130 0.41 14.34 12.65
CA LEU A 130 -0.41 13.15 12.42
C LEU A 130 -1.69 13.13 13.26
N ALA A 131 -1.64 13.59 14.51
CA ALA A 131 -2.81 13.64 15.39
C ALA A 131 -3.85 14.66 14.93
N GLU A 132 -3.44 15.84 14.46
CA GLU A 132 -4.36 16.86 13.96
C GLU A 132 -5.04 16.43 12.66
N LEU A 133 -4.30 15.85 11.71
CA LEU A 133 -4.88 15.31 10.48
C LEU A 133 -5.81 14.12 10.77
N ASN A 134 -5.43 13.26 11.72
CA ASN A 134 -6.30 12.18 12.19
C ASN A 134 -7.60 12.75 12.79
N ARG A 135 -7.54 13.90 13.48
CA ARG A 135 -8.73 14.60 14.00
C ARG A 135 -9.66 15.11 12.91
N VAL A 136 -9.12 15.60 11.79
CA VAL A 136 -9.93 15.99 10.61
C VAL A 136 -10.67 14.78 10.07
N VAL A 137 -9.97 13.66 9.86
CA VAL A 137 -10.55 12.39 9.38
C VAL A 137 -11.66 11.88 10.31
N ALA A 138 -11.44 11.97 11.63
CA ALA A 138 -12.41 11.55 12.64
C ALA A 138 -13.71 12.35 12.57
N LYS A 139 -13.62 13.67 12.40
CA LYS A 139 -14.79 14.56 12.28
C LYS A 139 -15.66 14.22 11.06
N MET A 140 -15.06 13.64 10.03
CA MET A 140 -15.75 13.22 8.81
C MET A 140 -16.24 11.77 8.88
N GLY A 141 -16.02 11.07 10.00
CA GLY A 141 -16.42 9.67 10.15
C GLY A 141 -15.62 8.70 9.28
N MET A 142 -14.45 9.11 8.79
CA MET A 142 -13.63 8.36 7.84
C MET A 142 -12.47 7.62 8.52
N VAL A 143 -11.70 6.88 7.73
CA VAL A 143 -10.61 6.01 8.21
C VAL A 143 -9.23 6.60 7.88
N HIS A 144 -8.26 6.36 8.76
CA HIS A 144 -6.85 6.69 8.56
C HIS A 144 -6.02 5.42 8.39
N PHE A 145 -5.41 5.23 7.23
CA PHE A 145 -4.43 4.17 7.00
C PHE A 145 -3.02 4.66 7.29
N ILE A 146 -2.19 3.86 7.96
CA ILE A 146 -0.85 4.29 8.36
C ILE A 146 0.20 3.18 8.19
N ASP A 147 1.28 3.49 7.48
CA ASP A 147 2.47 2.66 7.43
C ASP A 147 3.47 3.10 8.50
N LEU A 148 3.98 2.14 9.28
CA LEU A 148 4.98 2.40 10.31
C LEU A 148 6.37 2.64 9.70
N PRO A 149 7.23 3.46 10.33
CA PRO A 149 8.62 3.62 9.90
C PRO A 149 9.45 2.34 9.99
N ASP A 150 9.14 1.49 10.96
CA ASP A 150 9.84 0.21 11.18
C ASP A 150 8.87 -0.84 11.74
N TYR A 151 8.90 -2.03 11.16
CA TYR A 151 8.13 -3.21 11.59
C TYR A 151 9.02 -4.26 12.30
N GLY A 152 10.29 -3.94 12.52
CA GLY A 152 11.27 -4.83 13.14
C GLY A 152 11.62 -4.37 14.54
N LYS A 153 12.85 -3.90 14.71
CA LYS A 153 13.46 -3.57 16.01
C LYS A 153 12.65 -2.54 16.82
N ASP A 154 12.13 -1.52 16.17
CA ASP A 154 11.51 -0.36 16.81
C ASP A 154 9.97 -0.42 16.77
N ILE A 155 9.38 -1.56 16.39
CA ILE A 155 7.93 -1.71 16.22
C ILE A 155 7.16 -1.31 17.49
N LEU A 156 7.63 -1.70 18.68
CA LEU A 156 6.97 -1.35 19.94
C LEU A 156 6.96 0.14 20.22
N LYS A 157 8.06 0.83 19.91
CA LYS A 157 8.14 2.29 20.06
C LYS A 157 7.11 2.95 19.15
N TRP A 158 7.06 2.55 17.88
CA TRP A 158 6.15 3.14 16.90
C TRP A 158 4.69 2.85 17.22
N ILE A 159 4.35 1.63 17.67
CA ILE A 159 2.98 1.31 18.07
C ILE A 159 2.52 2.18 19.22
N ASN A 160 3.33 2.38 20.27
CA ASN A 160 2.97 3.29 21.36
C ASN A 160 2.77 4.74 20.87
N GLN A 161 3.57 5.19 19.90
CA GLN A 161 3.40 6.51 19.31
C GLN A 161 2.11 6.62 18.48
N ILE A 162 1.75 5.57 17.73
CA ILE A 162 0.50 5.53 16.97
C ILE A 162 -0.71 5.47 17.90
N VAL A 163 -0.65 4.74 19.02
CA VAL A 163 -1.69 4.78 20.06
C VAL A 163 -1.93 6.23 20.51
N GLY A 164 -0.86 6.99 20.80
CA GLY A 164 -1.01 8.40 21.14
C GLY A 164 -1.54 9.29 20.00
N VAL A 165 -1.36 8.93 18.73
CA VAL A 165 -2.01 9.60 17.59
C VAL A 165 -3.51 9.28 17.58
N VAL A 166 -3.89 8.02 17.75
CA VAL A 166 -5.29 7.56 17.74
C VAL A 166 -6.07 8.12 18.93
N GLU A 167 -5.49 8.18 20.13
CA GLU A 167 -6.17 8.70 21.32
C GLU A 167 -6.47 10.20 21.22
N ARG A 168 -5.57 10.96 20.58
CA ARG A 168 -5.73 12.41 20.37
C ARG A 168 -6.63 12.73 19.17
N GLY A 169 -6.45 12.03 18.05
CA GLY A 169 -7.16 12.29 16.80
C GLY A 169 -8.52 11.60 16.69
N ARG A 170 -8.70 10.45 17.33
CA ARG A 170 -9.95 9.67 17.45
C ARG A 170 -10.49 9.05 16.15
N ALA A 171 -9.79 9.08 15.02
CA ALA A 171 -10.23 8.36 13.82
C ALA A 171 -9.97 6.85 13.94
N ASN A 172 -10.83 6.06 13.31
CA ASN A 172 -10.52 4.65 13.07
C ASN A 172 -9.23 4.57 12.24
N THR A 173 -8.24 3.87 12.76
CA THR A 173 -6.89 3.85 12.21
C THR A 173 -6.45 2.42 11.93
N ILE A 174 -5.96 2.17 10.71
CA ILE A 174 -5.54 0.86 10.23
C ILE A 174 -4.04 0.89 9.94
N ILE A 175 -3.26 0.09 10.67
CA ILE A 175 -1.83 -0.07 10.39
C ILE A 175 -1.67 -0.95 9.15
N ASN A 176 -1.02 -0.45 8.12
CA ASN A 176 -0.81 -1.17 6.87
C ASN A 176 0.21 -2.30 7.02
N ASN A 177 0.00 -3.42 6.33
CA ASN A 177 0.97 -4.51 6.19
C ASN A 177 1.57 -5.00 7.53
N PHE A 178 0.78 -5.03 8.60
CA PHE A 178 1.23 -5.34 9.95
C PHE A 178 1.52 -6.84 10.11
N LYS A 179 2.78 -7.22 9.88
CA LYS A 179 3.26 -8.61 9.95
C LYS A 179 4.64 -8.68 10.61
N PRO A 180 5.01 -9.81 11.26
CA PRO A 180 6.29 -9.92 11.94
C PRO A 180 7.44 -9.96 10.94
N VAL A 181 8.51 -9.24 11.26
CA VAL A 181 9.78 -9.36 10.56
C VAL A 181 10.60 -10.46 11.23
N LYS A 182 11.20 -11.35 10.43
CA LYS A 182 12.03 -12.46 10.92
C LYS A 182 13.13 -11.95 11.86
N GLY A 183 13.20 -12.50 13.07
CA GLY A 183 14.12 -12.10 14.14
C GLY A 183 13.55 -11.08 15.14
N TYR A 184 12.35 -10.55 14.88
CA TYR A 184 11.64 -9.58 15.73
C TYR A 184 10.22 -10.06 16.10
N GLU A 185 9.98 -11.38 16.06
CA GLU A 185 8.67 -11.96 16.32
C GLU A 185 8.14 -11.66 17.73
N LYS A 186 9.02 -11.62 18.74
CA LYS A 186 8.63 -11.35 20.13
C LYS A 186 8.17 -9.90 20.33
N GLU A 187 8.85 -8.96 19.70
CA GLU A 187 8.49 -7.54 19.68
C GLU A 187 7.16 -7.36 18.95
N PHE A 188 6.96 -8.06 17.83
CA PHE A 188 5.70 -8.07 17.09
C PHE A 188 4.54 -8.62 17.92
N GLU A 189 4.70 -9.74 18.64
CA GLU A 189 3.64 -10.31 19.50
C GLU A 189 3.21 -9.32 20.61
N LYS A 190 4.16 -8.59 21.19
CA LYS A 190 3.86 -7.53 22.16
C LYS A 190 3.11 -6.36 21.50
N ALA A 191 3.53 -5.96 20.31
CA ALA A 191 2.89 -4.90 19.53
C ALA A 191 1.46 -5.28 19.12
N LEU A 192 1.23 -6.53 18.70
CA LEU A 192 -0.09 -7.05 18.36
C LEU A 192 -1.04 -6.97 19.56
N ARG A 193 -0.60 -7.37 20.76
CA ARG A 193 -1.44 -7.24 21.98
C ARG A 193 -1.86 -5.80 22.26
N ILE A 194 -0.96 -4.83 22.05
CA ILE A 194 -1.31 -3.40 22.19
C ILE A 194 -2.39 -3.05 21.17
N VAL A 195 -2.17 -3.35 19.89
CA VAL A 195 -3.16 -3.11 18.82
C VAL A 195 -4.51 -3.75 19.14
N GLU A 196 -4.55 -4.99 19.62
CA GLU A 196 -5.78 -5.68 20.02
C GLU A 196 -6.50 -5.03 21.20
N SER A 197 -5.76 -4.42 22.13
CA SER A 197 -6.32 -3.72 23.30
C SER A 197 -6.74 -2.27 23.04
N THR A 198 -6.20 -1.62 22.01
CA THR A 198 -6.47 -0.20 21.72
C THR A 198 -7.73 -0.01 20.88
N ASP A 199 -8.71 0.73 21.40
CA ASP A 199 -9.91 1.09 20.64
C ASP A 199 -9.55 1.88 19.36
N ARG A 200 -10.33 1.73 18.30
CA ARG A 200 -10.14 2.42 16.99
C ARG A 200 -8.82 2.11 16.29
N LEU A 201 -8.02 1.16 16.78
CA LEU A 201 -6.79 0.73 16.14
C LEU A 201 -6.95 -0.71 15.64
N GLY A 202 -6.83 -0.88 14.33
CA GLY A 202 -6.77 -2.18 13.65
C GLY A 202 -5.57 -2.26 12.72
N PHE A 203 -5.53 -3.29 11.90
CA PHE A 203 -4.44 -3.46 10.94
C PHE A 203 -4.90 -4.13 9.66
N SER A 204 -4.19 -3.88 8.56
CA SER A 204 -4.31 -4.64 7.33
C SER A 204 -3.15 -5.61 7.19
N ILE A 205 -3.43 -6.76 6.59
CA ILE A 205 -2.43 -7.78 6.31
C ILE A 205 -2.70 -8.40 4.94
N SER A 206 -1.63 -8.68 4.21
CA SER A 206 -1.69 -9.56 3.06
C SER A 206 -1.38 -11.00 3.48
N PRO A 207 -2.09 -12.01 2.97
CA PRO A 207 -1.93 -13.41 3.36
C PRO A 207 -0.63 -14.03 2.82
N GLN A 208 0.30 -13.22 2.30
CA GLN A 208 1.57 -13.71 1.79
C GLN A 208 2.65 -13.70 2.86
N GLY A 209 3.49 -14.74 2.83
CA GLY A 209 4.63 -14.89 3.74
C GLY A 209 5.79 -13.93 3.48
N VAL A 210 5.61 -12.86 2.72
CA VAL A 210 6.65 -11.88 2.35
C VAL A 210 6.09 -10.47 2.38
N SER A 211 6.92 -9.47 2.66
CA SER A 211 6.56 -8.05 2.53
C SER A 211 6.96 -7.52 1.17
N GLN A 212 6.15 -6.66 0.55
CA GLN A 212 6.51 -5.92 -0.66
C GLN A 212 7.02 -4.55 -0.25
N ILE A 213 8.21 -4.17 -0.71
CA ILE A 213 8.84 -2.89 -0.38
C ILE A 213 9.49 -2.27 -1.61
N GLN A 214 9.57 -0.95 -1.62
CA GLN A 214 10.38 -0.22 -2.59
C GLN A 214 11.87 -0.46 -2.28
N ILE A 215 12.66 -0.80 -3.31
CA ILE A 215 14.03 -1.28 -3.10
C ILE A 215 14.88 -0.29 -2.32
N TYR A 216 14.70 1.02 -2.57
CA TYR A 216 15.47 2.08 -1.95
C TYR A 216 15.28 2.16 -0.42
N THR A 217 14.20 1.61 0.13
CA THR A 217 13.96 1.55 1.58
C THR A 217 15.00 0.70 2.30
N LEU A 218 15.77 -0.13 1.58
CA LEU A 218 16.90 -0.90 2.10
C LEU A 218 18.19 -0.07 2.25
N LEU A 219 18.23 1.17 1.74
CA LEU A 219 19.35 2.07 1.90
C LEU A 219 19.48 2.55 3.36
N PRO A 220 20.71 2.74 3.87
CA PRO A 220 20.91 3.37 5.16
C PRO A 220 20.47 4.84 5.13
N GLU A 221 20.07 5.35 6.29
CA GLU A 221 19.52 6.71 6.43
C GLU A 221 20.44 7.81 5.89
N PHE A 222 21.76 7.68 6.04
CA PHE A 222 22.71 8.68 5.53
C PHE A 222 22.70 8.82 4.00
N ALA A 223 22.26 7.79 3.27
CA ALA A 223 22.20 7.77 1.81
C ALA A 223 20.87 8.34 1.28
N LEU A 224 19.81 8.34 2.10
CA LEU A 224 18.50 8.86 1.71
C LEU A 224 18.51 10.39 1.72
N LYS A 225 18.05 11.00 0.62
CA LYS A 225 17.83 12.45 0.50
C LYS A 225 16.33 12.75 0.48
N ASN A 226 15.97 13.99 0.16
CA ASN A 226 14.59 14.48 0.21
C ASN A 226 13.68 13.89 -0.87
N ASP A 227 14.26 13.32 -1.93
CA ASP A 227 13.56 12.76 -3.08
C ASP A 227 14.43 11.67 -3.74
N LEU A 228 13.85 10.92 -4.70
CA LEU A 228 14.55 9.83 -5.38
C LEU A 228 15.70 10.32 -6.28
N ILE A 229 15.60 11.51 -6.89
CA ILE A 229 16.63 12.04 -7.79
C ILE A 229 17.88 12.37 -6.99
N SER A 230 17.73 13.19 -5.95
CA SER A 230 18.80 13.55 -5.02
C SER A 230 19.40 12.32 -4.33
N THR A 231 18.57 11.30 -4.03
CA THR A 231 19.06 10.03 -3.47
C THR A 231 19.88 9.25 -4.48
N LEU A 232 19.44 9.18 -5.74
CA LEU A 232 20.16 8.52 -6.82
C LEU A 232 21.50 9.20 -7.11
N GLU A 233 21.53 10.53 -7.13
CA GLU A 233 22.75 11.33 -7.23
C GLU A 233 23.70 11.03 -6.08
N GLU A 234 23.20 10.98 -4.83
CA GLU A 234 24.01 10.67 -3.66
C GLU A 234 24.69 9.30 -3.77
N ILE A 235 23.94 8.25 -4.12
CA ILE A 235 24.52 6.90 -4.19
C ILE A 235 25.46 6.71 -5.39
N ARG A 236 25.43 7.63 -6.37
CA ARG A 236 26.37 7.69 -7.49
C ARG A 236 27.67 8.44 -7.13
N LYS A 237 27.71 9.20 -6.03
CA LYS A 237 28.92 9.92 -5.62
C LYS A 237 30.08 8.96 -5.28
N PRO A 238 31.33 9.32 -5.63
CA PRO A 238 32.50 8.54 -5.28
C PRO A 238 32.57 8.23 -3.78
N GLY A 239 32.88 6.97 -3.43
CA GLY A 239 33.05 6.52 -2.05
C GLY A 239 31.75 6.25 -1.27
N VAL A 240 30.59 6.79 -1.66
CA VAL A 240 29.31 6.54 -0.96
C VAL A 240 28.91 5.08 -1.07
N GLY A 241 29.06 4.46 -2.25
CA GLY A 241 28.77 3.03 -2.43
C GLY A 241 29.53 2.14 -1.44
N LYS A 242 30.82 2.41 -1.23
CA LYS A 242 31.64 1.66 -0.25
C LYS A 242 31.15 1.81 1.18
N LYS A 243 30.66 3.01 1.56
CA LYS A 243 30.04 3.24 2.88
C LYS A 243 28.75 2.43 3.04
N ILE A 244 27.90 2.41 2.01
CA ILE A 244 26.65 1.63 1.99
C ILE A 244 26.95 0.13 2.09
N GLU A 245 27.90 -0.38 1.30
CA GLU A 245 28.28 -1.79 1.36
C GLU A 245 28.85 -2.18 2.74
N ASN A 246 29.66 -1.32 3.35
CA ASN A 246 30.16 -1.55 4.71
C ASN A 246 29.05 -1.56 5.76
N TYR A 247 28.02 -0.72 5.59
CA TYR A 247 26.82 -0.77 6.43
C TYR A 247 26.11 -2.13 6.29
N TRP A 248 25.87 -2.61 5.06
CA TRP A 248 25.21 -3.89 4.85
C TRP A 248 26.05 -5.10 5.27
N LYS A 249 27.39 -5.02 5.24
CA LYS A 249 28.25 -6.05 5.84
C LYS A 249 27.99 -6.24 7.35
N LYS A 250 27.63 -5.16 8.05
CA LYS A 250 27.30 -5.21 9.48
C LYS A 250 25.87 -5.69 9.70
N SER A 251 24.90 -5.19 8.93
CA SER A 251 23.48 -5.57 9.09
C SER A 251 23.13 -6.93 8.50
N LYS A 252 23.98 -7.48 7.62
CA LYS A 252 23.88 -8.81 7.00
C LYS A 252 22.46 -9.12 6.47
N PRO A 253 21.93 -8.31 5.54
CA PRO A 253 20.62 -8.58 4.97
C PRO A 253 20.63 -9.92 4.24
N ASN A 254 19.51 -10.65 4.32
CA ASN A 254 19.41 -11.93 3.64
C ASN A 254 19.04 -11.73 2.16
N TYR A 255 20.05 -11.54 1.32
CA TYR A 255 19.89 -11.28 -0.12
C TYR A 255 19.22 -12.42 -0.90
N LYS A 256 19.19 -13.65 -0.36
CA LYS A 256 18.42 -14.77 -0.94
C LYS A 256 16.90 -14.56 -0.82
N ASN A 257 16.47 -13.73 0.12
CA ASN A 257 15.07 -13.41 0.38
C ASN A 257 14.67 -12.03 -0.18
N ILE A 258 15.53 -11.37 -0.96
CA ILE A 258 15.21 -10.13 -1.65
C ILE A 258 14.97 -10.47 -3.11
N ARG A 259 13.71 -10.57 -3.54
CA ARG A 259 13.35 -10.94 -4.92
C ARG A 259 12.67 -9.78 -5.63
N VAL A 260 13.15 -9.45 -6.82
CA VAL A 260 12.57 -8.41 -7.68
C VAL A 260 11.20 -8.88 -8.19
N ILE A 261 10.17 -8.07 -7.95
CA ILE A 261 8.80 -8.31 -8.45
C ILE A 261 8.35 -7.24 -9.43
N SER A 262 8.99 -6.07 -9.42
CA SER A 262 8.88 -5.04 -10.45
C SER A 262 10.23 -4.35 -10.63
N ALA A 263 10.60 -4.09 -11.88
CA ALA A 263 11.80 -3.36 -12.24
C ALA A 263 11.51 -2.58 -13.53
N PRO A 264 11.05 -1.32 -13.42
CA PRO A 264 10.74 -0.50 -14.58
C PRO A 264 11.91 -0.48 -15.57
N LYS A 265 11.63 -0.68 -16.86
CA LYS A 265 12.62 -0.72 -17.96
C LYS A 265 13.62 -1.90 -17.90
N HIS A 266 13.53 -2.77 -16.89
CA HIS A 266 14.47 -3.88 -16.67
C HIS A 266 13.75 -5.20 -16.34
N HIS A 267 12.77 -5.58 -17.15
CA HIS A 267 11.89 -6.73 -16.89
C HIS A 267 12.62 -8.07 -16.76
N PHE A 268 13.81 -8.22 -17.34
CA PHE A 268 14.66 -9.42 -17.20
C PHE A 268 15.12 -9.70 -15.76
N LEU A 269 15.02 -8.71 -14.86
CA LEU A 269 15.33 -8.88 -13.44
C LEU A 269 14.16 -9.49 -12.64
N ILE A 270 12.93 -9.42 -13.16
CA ILE A 270 11.73 -9.88 -12.46
C ILE A 270 11.86 -11.37 -12.15
N GLY A 271 11.53 -11.75 -10.92
CA GLY A 271 11.65 -13.12 -10.42
C GLY A 271 13.02 -13.49 -9.89
N ARG A 272 14.07 -12.70 -10.13
CA ARG A 272 15.41 -12.99 -9.61
C ARG A 272 15.59 -12.43 -8.21
N THR A 273 16.27 -13.20 -7.36
CA THR A 273 16.78 -12.73 -6.08
C THR A 273 18.05 -11.92 -6.27
N VAL A 274 18.35 -11.01 -5.35
CA VAL A 274 19.63 -10.26 -5.36
C VAL A 274 20.83 -11.21 -5.35
N ALA A 275 20.72 -12.36 -4.66
CA ALA A 275 21.75 -13.38 -4.68
C ALA A 275 21.97 -14.00 -6.08
N GLU A 276 20.91 -14.27 -6.83
CA GLU A 276 20.99 -14.76 -8.22
C GLU A 276 21.53 -13.70 -9.17
N VAL A 277 21.08 -12.44 -9.03
CA VAL A 277 21.61 -11.31 -9.80
C VAL A 277 23.11 -11.15 -9.57
N ALA A 278 23.56 -11.22 -8.32
CA ALA A 278 24.98 -11.13 -7.98
C ALA A 278 25.81 -12.25 -8.62
N LYS A 279 25.29 -13.48 -8.60
CA LYS A 279 25.92 -14.64 -9.26
C LYS A 279 26.04 -14.42 -10.77
N ASN A 280 24.96 -13.97 -11.42
CA ASN A 280 24.94 -13.73 -12.86
C ASN A 280 25.87 -12.58 -13.29
N TRP A 281 26.01 -11.56 -12.45
CA TRP A 281 26.88 -10.41 -12.72
C TRP A 281 28.34 -10.61 -12.28
N GLY A 282 28.69 -11.76 -11.69
CA GLY A 282 30.05 -12.01 -11.20
C GLY A 282 30.50 -11.03 -10.11
N THR A 283 29.59 -10.61 -9.23
CA THR A 283 29.84 -9.56 -8.22
C THR A 283 29.35 -9.95 -6.83
N THR A 284 29.66 -9.14 -5.82
CA THR A 284 29.16 -9.35 -4.44
C THR A 284 27.67 -9.02 -4.35
N GLN A 285 26.95 -9.64 -3.40
CA GLN A 285 25.52 -9.39 -3.20
C GLN A 285 25.22 -7.93 -2.80
N SER A 286 26.10 -7.31 -2.02
CA SER A 286 26.01 -5.89 -1.66
C SER A 286 26.15 -4.97 -2.88
N LYS A 287 27.12 -5.25 -3.75
CA LYS A 287 27.34 -4.48 -4.98
C LYS A 287 26.21 -4.71 -5.98
N ALA A 288 25.72 -5.94 -6.13
CA ALA A 288 24.57 -6.25 -6.97
C ALA A 288 23.32 -5.48 -6.54
N LEU A 289 23.03 -5.42 -5.22
CA LEU A 289 21.89 -4.66 -4.71
C LEU A 289 22.00 -3.17 -5.08
N LEU A 290 23.18 -2.57 -4.85
CA LEU A 290 23.42 -1.16 -5.13
C LEU A 290 23.35 -0.84 -6.63
N GLU A 291 23.92 -1.70 -7.48
CA GLU A 291 23.85 -1.50 -8.94
C GLU A 291 22.43 -1.69 -9.47
N LEU A 292 21.67 -2.65 -8.93
CA LEU A 292 20.26 -2.83 -9.26
C LEU A 292 19.45 -1.58 -8.90
N MET A 293 19.68 -1.01 -7.71
CA MET A 293 19.08 0.27 -7.28
C MET A 293 19.41 1.41 -8.26
N LYS A 294 20.65 1.51 -8.75
CA LYS A 294 21.05 2.55 -9.72
C LYS A 294 20.44 2.34 -11.10
N MET A 295 20.40 1.09 -11.58
CA MET A 295 19.83 0.72 -12.89
C MET A 295 18.34 1.05 -12.92
N CYS A 296 17.60 0.58 -11.91
CA CYS A 296 16.16 0.81 -11.83
C CYS A 296 15.79 2.21 -11.30
N GLU A 297 16.74 3.14 -11.23
CA GLU A 297 16.53 4.51 -10.71
C GLU A 297 15.76 4.54 -9.38
N LEU A 298 16.07 3.61 -8.48
CA LEU A 298 15.43 3.40 -7.17
C LEU A 298 13.95 2.96 -7.18
N GLN A 299 13.35 2.69 -8.35
CA GLN A 299 11.93 2.41 -8.53
C GLN A 299 11.57 0.91 -8.56
N ALA A 300 12.55 0.02 -8.41
CA ALA A 300 12.25 -1.41 -8.35
C ALA A 300 11.49 -1.76 -7.05
N THR A 301 10.50 -2.63 -7.16
CA THR A 301 9.81 -3.24 -6.01
C THR A 301 10.36 -4.64 -5.77
N VAL A 302 10.66 -4.94 -4.52
CA VAL A 302 11.17 -6.25 -4.10
C VAL A 302 10.28 -6.86 -3.02
N THR A 303 10.24 -8.18 -2.98
CA THR A 303 9.77 -8.90 -1.79
C THR A 303 10.92 -9.04 -0.80
N HIS A 304 10.61 -8.91 0.49
CA HIS A 304 11.55 -9.00 1.58
C HIS A 304 10.95 -9.74 2.78
N GLY A 305 11.78 -10.54 3.45
CA GLY A 305 11.41 -11.25 4.66
C GLY A 305 10.71 -12.58 4.41
N SER A 306 10.50 -13.35 5.49
CA SER A 306 9.70 -14.57 5.51
C SER A 306 8.88 -14.54 6.79
N VAL A 307 7.56 -14.38 6.67
CA VAL A 307 6.61 -14.50 7.78
C VAL A 307 6.32 -15.99 7.97
N PRO A 308 6.57 -16.56 9.16
CA PRO A 308 6.22 -17.96 9.42
C PRO A 308 4.71 -18.18 9.22
N LYS A 309 4.33 -19.27 8.54
CA LYS A 309 2.93 -19.60 8.22
C LYS A 309 1.99 -19.57 9.44
N LYS A 310 2.51 -19.93 10.62
CA LYS A 310 1.73 -19.89 11.87
C LYS A 310 1.16 -18.49 12.19
N TYR A 311 1.94 -17.43 11.97
CA TYR A 311 1.50 -16.06 12.21
C TYR A 311 0.53 -15.58 11.14
N LEU A 312 0.69 -16.03 9.88
CA LEU A 312 -0.22 -15.64 8.81
C LEU A 312 -1.67 -16.03 9.15
N ARG A 313 -1.90 -17.28 9.56
CA ARG A 313 -3.25 -17.74 9.89
C ARG A 313 -3.84 -16.98 11.07
N GLU A 314 -3.09 -16.82 12.15
CA GLU A 314 -3.51 -16.07 13.33
C GLU A 314 -3.89 -14.62 12.97
N LEU A 315 -3.04 -13.95 12.18
CA LEU A 315 -3.25 -12.55 11.81
C LEU A 315 -4.42 -12.37 10.84
N VAL A 316 -4.56 -13.19 9.80
CA VAL A 316 -5.67 -13.02 8.84
C VAL A 316 -7.04 -13.37 9.43
N THR A 317 -7.08 -14.20 10.47
CA THR A 317 -8.33 -14.52 11.18
C THR A 317 -8.62 -13.59 12.37
N ASN A 318 -7.72 -12.65 12.65
CA ASN A 318 -7.89 -11.70 13.74
C ASN A 318 -9.11 -10.78 13.49
N LYS A 319 -9.87 -10.49 14.56
CA LYS A 319 -11.03 -9.59 14.49
C LYS A 319 -10.68 -8.16 14.08
N LYS A 320 -9.46 -7.71 14.39
CA LYS A 320 -8.95 -6.36 14.05
C LYS A 320 -8.22 -6.30 12.71
N ALA A 321 -8.10 -7.44 12.03
CA ALA A 321 -7.45 -7.53 10.73
C ALA A 321 -8.41 -7.27 9.58
N TYR A 322 -7.93 -6.49 8.62
CA TYR A 322 -8.49 -6.35 7.28
C TYR A 322 -7.53 -6.99 6.27
N ILE A 323 -8.06 -7.48 5.16
CA ILE A 323 -7.25 -8.14 4.13
C ILE A 323 -6.97 -7.16 3.01
N GLY A 324 -5.69 -6.97 2.71
CA GLY A 324 -5.24 -6.11 1.61
C GLY A 324 -4.21 -6.84 0.76
N SER A 325 -4.13 -6.51 -0.52
CA SER A 325 -3.13 -7.06 -1.43
C SER A 325 -1.72 -6.54 -1.14
N GLY A 326 -1.62 -5.33 -0.58
CA GLY A 326 -0.34 -4.64 -0.33
C GLY A 326 0.44 -4.39 -1.62
N SER A 327 -0.24 -4.31 -2.76
CA SER A 327 0.33 -4.21 -4.10
C SER A 327 -0.29 -3.05 -4.87
N ASN A 328 0.52 -2.46 -5.75
CA ASN A 328 0.13 -1.40 -6.66
C ASN A 328 -0.36 -1.94 -8.03
N GLY A 329 -0.77 -3.21 -8.11
CA GLY A 329 -1.10 -3.90 -9.35
C GLY A 329 0.13 -4.43 -10.09
N LEU A 330 -0.09 -5.07 -11.24
CA LEU A 330 0.99 -5.59 -12.07
C LEU A 330 1.66 -4.50 -12.90
N VAL A 331 2.99 -4.53 -12.96
CA VAL A 331 3.72 -3.87 -14.06
C VAL A 331 3.79 -4.86 -15.24
N PRO A 332 3.37 -4.46 -16.46
CA PRO A 332 3.43 -5.32 -17.63
C PRO A 332 4.86 -5.82 -17.89
N GLY A 333 5.05 -7.13 -18.05
CA GLY A 333 6.36 -7.72 -18.28
C GLY A 333 6.34 -9.24 -18.25
N MET A 334 7.31 -9.87 -18.93
CA MET A 334 7.40 -11.33 -19.01
C MET A 334 7.54 -11.93 -17.60
N GLY A 335 6.58 -12.77 -17.20
CA GLY A 335 6.58 -13.45 -15.89
C GLY A 335 6.06 -12.63 -14.71
N SER A 336 5.75 -11.33 -14.86
CA SER A 336 5.25 -10.51 -13.74
C SER A 336 3.93 -11.05 -13.19
N ALA A 337 3.03 -11.50 -14.06
CA ALA A 337 1.76 -12.12 -13.68
C ALA A 337 1.91 -13.45 -12.90
N SER A 338 2.96 -14.23 -13.13
CA SER A 338 3.17 -15.51 -12.44
C SER A 338 3.96 -15.37 -11.14
N ILE A 339 4.71 -14.27 -10.98
CA ILE A 339 5.65 -14.07 -9.87
C ILE A 339 5.07 -13.12 -8.81
N HIS A 340 4.14 -12.24 -9.19
CA HIS A 340 3.63 -11.21 -8.28
C HIS A 340 2.74 -11.82 -7.18
N PRO A 341 3.15 -11.80 -5.90
CA PRO A 341 2.42 -12.50 -4.82
C PRO A 341 0.99 -12.00 -4.60
N ALA A 342 0.69 -10.79 -5.05
CA ALA A 342 -0.62 -10.16 -4.91
C ALA A 342 -1.68 -10.69 -5.87
N ASN A 343 -1.31 -11.50 -6.88
CA ASN A 343 -2.23 -12.02 -7.90
C ASN A 343 -3.20 -13.10 -7.42
N HIS A 344 -3.05 -13.55 -6.18
CA HIS A 344 -3.94 -14.51 -5.55
C HIS A 344 -4.20 -14.13 -4.09
N THR A 345 -4.22 -12.84 -3.77
CA THR A 345 -4.40 -12.35 -2.39
C THR A 345 -5.65 -12.93 -1.76
N PHE A 346 -6.81 -12.70 -2.35
CA PHE A 346 -8.08 -13.04 -1.69
C PHE A 346 -8.32 -14.55 -1.66
N LEU A 347 -7.94 -15.27 -2.73
CA LEU A 347 -7.99 -16.74 -2.76
C LEU A 347 -7.01 -17.38 -1.77
N ASN A 348 -5.77 -16.87 -1.65
CA ASN A 348 -4.82 -17.33 -0.65
C ASN A 348 -5.29 -17.03 0.78
N PHE A 349 -5.98 -15.90 0.98
CA PHE A 349 -6.61 -15.60 2.26
C PHE A 349 -7.66 -16.64 2.61
N ILE A 350 -8.59 -16.95 1.69
CA ILE A 350 -9.62 -17.99 1.91
C ILE A 350 -8.96 -19.33 2.27
N ASP A 351 -7.96 -19.78 1.49
CA ASP A 351 -7.25 -21.03 1.75
C ASP A 351 -6.52 -21.04 3.11
N THR A 352 -5.88 -19.92 3.47
CA THR A 352 -5.14 -19.76 4.73
C THR A 352 -6.09 -19.70 5.94
N ALA A 353 -7.23 -19.02 5.81
CA ALA A 353 -8.18 -18.79 6.88
C ALA A 353 -9.05 -20.04 7.14
N VAL A 354 -9.68 -20.59 6.10
CA VAL A 354 -10.70 -21.65 6.20
C VAL A 354 -10.09 -22.98 6.66
N GLY A 355 -9.07 -23.49 5.95
CA GLY A 355 -8.23 -24.64 6.37
C GLY A 355 -8.94 -25.80 7.11
N LYS A 356 -8.21 -26.52 7.97
CA LYS A 356 -8.72 -27.71 8.68
C LYS A 356 -9.57 -27.42 9.95
N ASN A 357 -10.05 -26.20 10.22
CA ASN A 357 -11.04 -25.91 11.32
C ASN A 357 -11.46 -24.42 11.49
N LYS A 358 -12.66 -24.23 12.09
CA LYS A 358 -13.35 -23.10 12.78
C LYS A 358 -13.57 -21.73 12.11
N PHE A 359 -12.73 -21.23 11.22
CA PHE A 359 -13.04 -19.96 10.53
C PHE A 359 -13.87 -20.26 9.28
N GLY A 360 -15.20 -20.12 9.39
CA GLY A 360 -16.14 -20.45 8.31
C GLY A 360 -15.89 -19.64 7.05
N ILE A 361 -16.25 -20.21 5.89
CA ILE A 361 -16.15 -19.53 4.60
C ILE A 361 -16.97 -18.23 4.60
N GLU A 362 -18.12 -18.20 5.28
CA GLU A 362 -18.98 -17.03 5.42
C GLU A 362 -18.28 -15.89 6.17
N ALA A 363 -17.56 -16.22 7.24
CA ALA A 363 -16.78 -15.23 7.99
C ALA A 363 -15.57 -14.71 7.17
N ALA A 364 -14.95 -15.58 6.36
CA ALA A 364 -13.91 -15.18 5.43
C ALA A 364 -14.45 -14.24 4.34
N ILE A 365 -15.54 -14.60 3.68
CA ILE A 365 -16.18 -13.76 2.66
C ILE A 365 -16.62 -12.43 3.27
N LYS A 366 -17.27 -12.43 4.43
CA LYS A 366 -17.68 -11.19 5.11
C LYS A 366 -16.49 -10.26 5.38
N LYS A 367 -15.34 -10.80 5.81
CA LYS A 367 -14.13 -10.01 6.09
C LYS A 367 -13.59 -9.27 4.86
N ILE A 368 -13.75 -9.83 3.66
CA ILE A 368 -13.27 -9.25 2.40
C ILE A 368 -14.37 -8.56 1.59
N THR A 369 -15.59 -8.50 2.12
CA THR A 369 -16.76 -7.85 1.49
C THR A 369 -17.37 -6.84 2.48
N GLY A 370 -18.37 -7.26 3.27
CA GLY A 370 -19.13 -6.38 4.17
C GLY A 370 -18.30 -5.65 5.21
N ASP A 371 -17.31 -6.31 5.84
CA ASP A 371 -16.44 -5.66 6.81
C ASP A 371 -15.52 -4.62 6.12
N ALA A 372 -15.04 -4.92 4.91
CA ALA A 372 -14.21 -4.01 4.13
C ALA A 372 -15.00 -2.79 3.61
N ALA A 373 -16.23 -3.00 3.14
CA ALA A 373 -17.14 -1.94 2.74
C ALA A 373 -17.51 -1.05 3.94
N SER A 374 -17.85 -1.66 5.08
CA SER A 374 -18.18 -0.93 6.32
C SER A 374 -17.01 -0.12 6.85
N LEU A 375 -15.76 -0.57 6.72
CA LEU A 375 -14.58 0.15 7.19
C LEU A 375 -14.47 1.55 6.55
N ILE A 376 -14.86 1.66 5.28
CA ILE A 376 -14.71 2.87 4.47
C ILE A 376 -16.04 3.61 4.28
N GLY A 377 -17.12 3.15 4.93
CA GLY A 377 -18.44 3.79 4.85
C GLY A 377 -19.23 3.50 3.56
N LEU A 378 -18.85 2.47 2.80
CA LEU A 378 -19.54 2.07 1.57
C LEU A 378 -20.78 1.24 1.94
N SER A 379 -21.98 1.79 1.69
CA SER A 379 -23.25 1.28 2.25
C SER A 379 -24.16 0.56 1.24
N ASP A 380 -23.87 0.71 -0.05
CA ASP A 380 -24.62 0.17 -1.18
C ASP A 380 -23.97 -1.10 -1.78
N ARG A 381 -22.84 -1.55 -1.21
CA ARG A 381 -22.02 -2.67 -1.69
C ARG A 381 -21.51 -3.52 -0.53
N GLY A 382 -20.96 -4.70 -0.85
CA GLY A 382 -20.32 -5.60 0.11
C GLY A 382 -21.25 -6.59 0.80
N LEU A 383 -22.56 -6.55 0.55
CA LEU A 383 -23.53 -7.56 0.98
C LEU A 383 -24.43 -7.94 -0.20
N ILE A 384 -24.97 -9.17 -0.19
CA ILE A 384 -25.97 -9.61 -1.15
C ILE A 384 -27.34 -9.35 -0.54
N LYS A 385 -27.98 -8.25 -0.95
CA LYS A 385 -29.29 -7.81 -0.47
C LYS A 385 -30.00 -7.01 -1.57
N GLU A 386 -31.33 -7.11 -1.62
CA GLU A 386 -32.14 -6.27 -2.50
C GLU A 386 -31.84 -4.77 -2.30
N GLY A 387 -31.75 -4.03 -3.42
CA GLY A 387 -31.44 -2.60 -3.44
C GLY A 387 -29.94 -2.26 -3.39
N MET A 388 -29.05 -3.25 -3.26
CA MET A 388 -27.60 -3.03 -3.37
C MET A 388 -27.10 -3.16 -4.81
N ILE A 389 -25.95 -2.54 -5.09
CA ILE A 389 -25.30 -2.67 -6.40
C ILE A 389 -24.80 -4.11 -6.57
N ALA A 390 -25.07 -4.68 -7.74
CA ALA A 390 -24.70 -6.05 -8.09
C ALA A 390 -23.21 -6.19 -8.44
N ASP A 391 -22.36 -6.04 -7.43
CA ASP A 391 -20.98 -6.49 -7.44
C ASP A 391 -20.89 -7.89 -6.86
N LEU A 392 -20.81 -8.91 -7.72
CA LEU A 392 -20.91 -10.30 -7.31
C LEU A 392 -19.74 -11.11 -7.85
N VAL A 393 -19.39 -12.17 -7.12
CA VAL A 393 -18.36 -13.13 -7.51
C VAL A 393 -18.93 -14.51 -7.38
N LEU A 394 -18.91 -15.27 -8.47
CA LEU A 394 -19.20 -16.69 -8.44
C LEU A 394 -17.90 -17.44 -8.19
N LEU A 395 -17.81 -18.06 -7.02
CA LEU A 395 -16.72 -19.00 -6.72
C LEU A 395 -17.13 -20.43 -7.10
N ASP A 396 -16.14 -21.25 -7.43
CA ASP A 396 -16.33 -22.68 -7.57
C ASP A 396 -16.75 -23.33 -6.23
N LYS A 397 -17.19 -24.59 -6.26
CA LYS A 397 -17.62 -25.31 -5.05
C LYS A 397 -16.54 -25.39 -3.97
N SER A 398 -15.26 -25.34 -4.35
CA SER A 398 -14.16 -25.37 -3.39
C SER A 398 -13.86 -24.00 -2.76
N GLY A 399 -14.40 -22.91 -3.33
CA GLY A 399 -14.11 -21.54 -2.92
C GLY A 399 -12.69 -21.09 -3.29
N LYS A 400 -12.01 -21.80 -4.19
CA LYS A 400 -10.60 -21.60 -4.55
C LYS A 400 -10.42 -21.02 -5.95
N GLU A 401 -11.47 -20.95 -6.74
CA GLU A 401 -11.43 -20.44 -8.10
C GLU A 401 -12.60 -19.50 -8.35
N VAL A 402 -12.33 -18.38 -9.02
CA VAL A 402 -13.34 -17.45 -9.50
C VAL A 402 -13.84 -17.95 -10.85
N LYS A 403 -15.14 -18.20 -10.95
CA LYS A 403 -15.81 -18.62 -12.18
C LYS A 403 -16.38 -17.46 -12.96
N GLU A 404 -16.90 -16.46 -12.25
CA GLU A 404 -17.49 -15.28 -12.86
C GLU A 404 -17.41 -14.08 -11.94
N VAL A 405 -17.34 -12.89 -12.51
CA VAL A 405 -17.42 -11.60 -11.79
C VAL A 405 -18.48 -10.74 -12.44
N ILE A 406 -19.34 -10.14 -11.62
CA ILE A 406 -20.37 -9.19 -12.03
C ILE A 406 -20.02 -7.86 -11.37
N ILE A 407 -20.01 -6.78 -12.15
CA ILE A 407 -19.75 -5.42 -11.66
C ILE A 407 -20.88 -4.52 -12.12
N GLY A 408 -21.56 -3.86 -11.17
CA GLY A 408 -22.71 -3.02 -11.48
C GLY A 408 -23.84 -3.76 -12.23
N GLY A 409 -23.96 -5.08 -12.05
CA GLY A 409 -24.93 -5.92 -12.75
C GLY A 409 -24.51 -6.41 -14.15
N SER A 410 -23.32 -6.05 -14.63
CA SER A 410 -22.79 -6.53 -15.92
C SER A 410 -21.76 -7.64 -15.71
N LEU A 411 -21.86 -8.71 -16.50
CA LEU A 411 -20.87 -9.78 -16.52
C LEU A 411 -19.55 -9.28 -17.08
N VAL A 412 -18.44 -9.63 -16.43
CA VAL A 412 -17.10 -9.31 -16.91
C VAL A 412 -16.75 -10.12 -18.16
N SER A 413 -17.24 -11.37 -18.25
CA SER A 413 -17.07 -12.25 -19.43
C SER A 413 -17.54 -11.62 -20.74
N ASP A 414 -18.57 -10.76 -20.67
CA ASP A 414 -19.19 -10.15 -21.85
C ASP A 414 -18.35 -8.98 -22.38
N GLY A 415 -17.31 -8.58 -21.65
CA GLY A 415 -16.46 -7.45 -22.01
C GLY A 415 -17.20 -6.11 -22.05
N THR A 416 -18.40 -6.04 -21.46
CA THR A 416 -19.27 -4.85 -21.37
C THR A 416 -19.18 -4.15 -20.01
N ASN A 417 -18.51 -4.76 -19.03
CA ASN A 417 -18.33 -4.17 -17.72
C ASN A 417 -17.61 -2.82 -17.77
N ARG A 418 -18.01 -1.94 -16.86
CA ARG A 418 -17.37 -0.68 -16.53
C ARG A 418 -17.54 -0.47 -15.04
N GLY A 419 -16.43 -0.42 -14.32
CA GLY A 419 -16.45 -0.07 -12.91
C GLY A 419 -16.79 1.39 -12.70
N GLU A 420 -17.40 1.68 -11.57
CA GLU A 420 -17.79 3.02 -11.14
C GLU A 420 -16.62 3.72 -10.44
N ILE A 421 -16.47 5.02 -10.70
CA ILE A 421 -15.59 5.87 -9.90
C ILE A 421 -16.35 6.27 -8.64
N LEU A 422 -15.94 5.69 -7.52
CA LEU A 422 -16.59 5.87 -6.23
C LEU A 422 -16.21 7.22 -5.62
N SER A 423 -17.23 7.87 -5.06
CA SER A 423 -17.09 9.11 -4.29
C SER A 423 -17.90 9.00 -3.01
N THR A 424 -17.41 9.62 -1.93
CA THR A 424 -18.18 9.80 -0.69
C THR A 424 -19.25 10.88 -0.81
N ARG A 425 -19.23 11.66 -1.91
CA ARG A 425 -20.27 12.64 -2.25
C ARG A 425 -21.47 11.91 -2.85
N LYS A 426 -22.64 12.07 -2.22
CA LYS A 426 -23.92 11.67 -2.81
C LYS A 426 -24.52 12.80 -3.61
#